data_AF-A0A2G5NRR4-F1
#
_entry.id   AF-A0A2G5NRR4-F1
#
_cell.length_a   1.000
_cell.length_b   1.000
_cell.length_c   1.000
_cell.angle_alpha   90.00
_cell.angle_beta   90.00
_cell.angle_gamma   90.00
#
_symmetry.space_group_name_H-M   'P 1'
#
loop_
_entity.id
_entity.type
_entity.pdbx_description
1 polymer ?
#
loop_
_entity_poly.entity_id
_entity_poly.type
_entity_poly.pdbx_seq_one_letter_code
_entity_poly.pdbx_strand_id
1 'polypeptide(L)' 'LVIDEIQRMKKGEAAQQMIDFFVELENKLGVPLIYIGTYKAFPIFSTLLANGRRAGGMGADFLDPMKQDKEWDLFL' A
#
# COMPACT_ATOMS: atom_id res chain seq x y z
N LEU A 1 8.94 -9.18 6.99
CA LEU A 1 9.48 -7.89 7.46
C LEU A 1 8.33 -6.91 7.58
N VAL A 2 8.27 -6.17 8.69
CA VAL A 2 7.22 -5.16 8.92
C VAL A 2 7.87 -3.78 8.89
N ILE A 3 7.27 -2.87 8.12
CA ILE A 3 7.73 -1.48 7.99
C ILE A 3 6.63 -0.58 8.49
N ASP A 4 6.85 0.07 9.63
CA ASP A 4 5.91 1.01 10.24
C ASP A 4 6.22 2.46 9.83
N GLU A 5 5.21 3.32 9.95
CA GLU A 5 5.31 4.75 9.64
C GLU A 5 5.87 5.03 8.23
N ILE A 6 5.51 4.21 7.26
CA ILE A 6 6.02 4.28 5.87
C ILE A 6 5.83 5.66 5.22
N GLN A 7 4.82 6.43 5.65
CA GLN A 7 4.65 7.84 5.25
C GLN A 7 5.84 8.75 5.57
N ARG A 8 6.74 8.35 6.50
CA ARG A 8 7.93 9.11 6.87
C ARG A 8 9.03 9.03 5.81
N MET A 9 8.88 8.16 4.80
CA MET A 9 9.76 8.17 3.64
C MET A 9 9.79 9.56 2.99
N LYS A 10 11.00 10.07 2.76
CA LYS A 10 11.20 11.36 2.11
C LYS A 10 10.70 11.30 0.67
N LYS A 11 9.98 12.32 0.22
CA LYS A 11 9.55 12.46 -1.18
C LYS A 11 10.77 12.70 -2.10
N GLY A 12 10.66 12.29 -3.36
CA GLY A 12 11.70 12.46 -4.37
C GLY A 12 12.38 11.14 -4.76
N GLU A 13 13.53 11.22 -5.42
CA GLU A 13 14.23 10.07 -6.01
C GLU A 13 14.58 8.97 -5.00
N ALA A 14 15.00 9.37 -3.79
CA ALA A 14 15.33 8.42 -2.72
C ALA A 14 14.12 7.57 -2.26
N ALA A 15 12.88 8.11 -2.36
CA ALA A 15 11.68 7.33 -2.07
C ALA A 15 11.46 6.25 -3.13
N GLN A 16 11.68 6.58 -4.40
CA GLN A 16 11.49 5.63 -5.50
C GLN A 16 12.52 4.50 -5.42
N GLN A 17 13.79 4.81 -5.17
CA GLN A 17 14.83 3.80 -4.98
C GLN A 17 14.53 2.84 -3.83
N MET A 18 13.97 3.35 -2.72
CA MET A 18 13.57 2.53 -1.58
C MET A 18 12.37 1.63 -1.92
N ILE A 19 11.40 2.16 -2.68
CA ILE A 19 10.27 1.37 -3.20
C ILE A 19 10.78 0.23 -4.08
N ASP A 20 11.67 0.52 -5.03
CA ASP A 20 12.23 -0.48 -5.94
C ASP A 20 13.00 -1.55 -5.17
N PHE A 21 13.76 -1.16 -4.14
CA PHE A 21 14.42 -2.09 -3.23
C PHE A 21 13.43 -3.03 -2.50
N PHE A 22 12.28 -2.53 -2.04
CA PHE A 22 11.26 -3.37 -1.41
C PHE A 22 10.64 -4.36 -2.41
N VAL A 23 10.41 -3.92 -3.64
CA VAL A 23 9.94 -4.79 -4.72
C VAL A 23 10.96 -5.89 -5.03
N GLU A 24 12.26 -5.59 -4.99
CA GLU A 24 13.30 -6.61 -5.15
C GLU A 24 13.39 -7.58 -3.97
N LEU A 25 13.24 -7.08 -2.73
CA LEU A 25 13.18 -7.94 -1.54
C LEU A 25 12.05 -8.96 -1.63
N GLU A 26 10.88 -8.54 -2.10
CA GLU A 26 9.74 -9.43 -2.29
C GLU A 26 9.99 -10.40 -3.46
N ASN A 27 10.34 -9.89 -4.64
CA ASN A 27 10.37 -10.70 -5.86
C ASN A 27 11.62 -11.58 -6.01
N LYS A 28 12.80 -11.09 -5.59
CA LYS A 28 14.08 -11.81 -5.76
C LYS A 28 14.44 -12.63 -4.53
N LEU A 29 14.22 -12.07 -3.35
CA LEU A 29 14.62 -12.69 -2.08
C LEU A 29 13.46 -13.42 -1.39
N GLY A 30 12.23 -13.28 -1.89
CA GLY A 30 11.06 -13.96 -1.34
C GLY A 30 10.71 -13.49 0.07
N VAL A 31 11.14 -12.29 0.47
CA VAL A 31 10.89 -11.77 1.81
C VAL A 31 9.48 -11.17 1.85
N PRO A 32 8.55 -11.71 2.65
CA PRO A 32 7.21 -11.15 2.75
C PRO A 32 7.26 -9.79 3.44
N LEU A 33 6.66 -8.77 2.83
CA LEU A 33 6.62 -7.39 3.33
C LEU A 33 5.20 -7.02 3.79
N ILE A 34 5.11 -6.42 4.98
CA ILE A 34 3.88 -5.80 5.49
C ILE A 34 4.20 -4.33 5.77
N TYR A 35 3.41 -3.43 5.18
CA TYR A 35 3.56 -2.01 5.39
C TYR A 35 2.45 -1.48 6.30
N ILE A 36 2.84 -0.70 7.32
CA ILE A 36 1.94 -0.08 8.29
C ILE A 36 2.14 1.43 8.22
N GLY A 37 1.05 2.18 8.26
CA GLY A 37 1.09 3.63 8.18
C GLY A 37 -0.28 4.27 8.25
N THR A 38 -0.30 5.59 8.08
CA THR A 38 -1.54 6.38 8.04
C THR A 38 -2.02 6.61 6.60
N TYR A 39 -3.22 7.17 6.42
CA TYR A 39 -3.73 7.57 5.09
C TYR A 39 -2.77 8.50 4.31
N LYS A 40 -1.83 9.18 4.98
CA LYS A 40 -0.79 9.99 4.33
C LYS A 40 0.15 9.16 3.44
N ALA A 41 0.27 7.86 3.71
CA ALA A 41 1.06 6.95 2.89
C ALA A 41 0.34 6.50 1.62
N PHE A 42 -0.97 6.72 1.51
CA PHE A 42 -1.77 6.25 0.37
C PHE A 42 -1.21 6.64 -1.00
N PRO A 43 -0.73 7.88 -1.23
CA PRO A 43 -0.12 8.26 -2.52
C PRO A 43 1.19 7.53 -2.83
N ILE A 44 1.91 7.06 -1.81
CA ILE A 44 3.13 6.26 -1.97
C ILE A 44 2.73 4.85 -2.43
N PHE A 45 1.67 4.30 -1.82
CA PHE A 45 1.15 2.99 -2.16
C PHE A 45 0.40 2.92 -3.48
N SER A 46 -0.31 3.95 -3.91
CA SER A 46 -1.02 3.90 -5.20
C SER A 46 -0.06 3.59 -6.36
N THR A 47 1.17 4.07 -6.27
CA THR A 47 2.27 3.76 -7.20
C THR A 47 2.71 2.29 -7.08
N LEU A 48 2.92 1.80 -5.85
CA LEU A 48 3.25 0.39 -5.56
C LEU A 48 2.14 -0.57 -6.02
N LEU A 49 0.88 -0.27 -5.71
CA LEU A 49 -0.31 -1.05 -6.05
C LEU A 49 -0.53 -1.09 -7.56
N ALA A 50 -0.21 -0.04 -8.31
CA ALA A 50 -0.27 -0.09 -9.77
C ALA A 50 0.70 -1.15 -10.35
N ASN A 51 1.87 -1.34 -9.73
CA ASN A 51 2.83 -2.38 -10.09
C ASN A 51 2.42 -3.75 -9.52
N GLY A 52 2.00 -3.82 -8.26
CA GLY A 52 1.54 -5.04 -7.58
C GLY A 52 0.27 -5.63 -8.19
N ARG A 53 -0.69 -4.80 -8.65
CA ARG A 53 -1.88 -5.25 -9.37
C ARG A 53 -1.55 -5.95 -10.70
N ARG A 54 -0.52 -5.47 -11.41
CA ARG A 54 -0.05 -6.14 -12.65
C ARG A 54 0.66 -7.46 -12.35
N ALA A 55 1.34 -7.56 -11.21
CA ALA A 55 2.04 -8.77 -10.80
C ALA A 55 1.13 -9.83 -10.17
N GLY A 56 0.08 -9.43 -9.43
CA GLY A 56 -0.71 -10.33 -8.57
C GLY A 56 -2.09 -10.75 -9.06
N GLY A 57 -2.58 -10.21 -10.19
CA GLY A 57 -3.82 -10.64 -10.85
C GLY A 57 -5.16 -10.36 -10.12
N MET A 58 -5.18 -10.21 -8.79
CA MET A 58 -6.41 -10.11 -7.98
C MET A 58 -6.89 -8.70 -7.63
N GLY A 59 -6.22 -7.64 -8.10
CA GLY A 59 -6.60 -6.29 -7.72
C GLY A 59 -6.19 -5.93 -6.28
N ALA A 60 -6.58 -4.75 -5.82
CA ALA A 60 -6.39 -4.31 -4.43
C ALA A 60 -7.77 -4.00 -3.87
N ASP A 61 -8.19 -4.74 -2.84
CA ASP A 61 -9.41 -4.47 -2.12
C ASP A 61 -9.14 -3.39 -1.08
N PHE A 62 -9.82 -2.25 -1.23
CA PHE A 62 -9.74 -1.15 -0.28
C PHE A 62 -10.87 -1.30 0.73
N LEU A 63 -10.50 -1.38 2.00
CA LEU A 63 -11.43 -1.28 3.11
C LEU A 63 -11.46 0.17 3.60
N ASP A 64 -12.30 0.97 2.95
CA ASP A 64 -12.54 2.36 3.36
C ASP A 64 -13.66 2.43 4.41
N PRO A 65 -13.71 3.50 5.23
CA PRO A 65 -14.87 3.77 6.09
C PRO A 65 -16.16 3.78 5.28
N MET A 66 -17.21 3.14 5.81
CA MET A 66 -18.52 3.20 5.18
C MET A 66 -19.00 4.65 5.07
N LYS A 67 -19.67 4.94 3.95
CA LYS A 67 -20.37 6.21 3.78
C LYS A 67 -21.65 6.17 4.62
N GLN A 68 -22.03 7.30 5.20
CA GLN A 68 -23.32 7.42 5.87
C GLN A 68 -24.44 7.54 4.83
N ASP A 69 -24.81 6.42 4.21
CA ASP A 69 -25.86 6.32 3.20
C ASP A 69 -26.89 5.24 3.56
N LYS A 70 -27.79 4.92 2.62
CA LYS A 70 -28.88 3.96 2.86
C LYS A 70 -28.38 2.57 3.25
N GLU A 71 -27.17 2.21 2.85
CA GLU A 71 -26.55 0.94 3.25
C GLU A 71 -26.08 1.02 4.70
N TRP A 72 -25.48 2.13 5.12
CA TRP A 72 -25.16 2.38 6.53
C TRP A 72 -26.39 2.33 7.43
N ASP A 73 -27.51 2.93 6.99
CA ASP A 73 -28.78 2.91 7.73
C ASP A 73 -29.38 1.51 7.85
N LEU A 74 -28.96 0.54 7.02
CA LEU A 74 -29.40 -0.86 7.08
C LEU A 74 -28.68 -1.67 8.17
N PHE A 75 -27.44 -1.29 8.48
CA PHE A 75 -26.58 -1.99 9.46
C PHE A 75 -26.69 -1.41 10.88
N LEU A 76 -27.33 -0.24 11.05
CA LEU A 76 -27.70 0.34 12.34
C LEU A 76 -29.06 -0.18 12.82
#